data_AF-A0A6A4JTL4-F1
#
_entry.id   AF-A0A6A4JTL4-F1
#
_cell.length_a   1.000
_cell.length_b   1.000
_cell.length_c   1.000
_cell.angle_alpha   90.00
_cell.angle_beta   90.00
_cell.angle_gamma   90.00
#
_symmetry.space_group_name_H-M   'P 1'
#
loop_
_entity.id
_entity.type
_entity.pdbx_description
1 polymer ?
#
loop_
_entity_poly.entity_id
_entity_poly.type
_entity_poly.pdbx_seq_one_letter_code
_entity_poly.pdbx_strand_id
1 'polypeptide(L)'
;MKGVTIFLLVALSYSSYANEKMFVRNHKTNGRVTYMQKKLAGADVDGGTPLTADVKRHAKEFSAPGDDIVQLVDAKIGGPGDSTDNALPMNPSSQEFWKTRVTDVVHKYLKEHKTEELLMAVIPYYDNANTKRPIAFSCYVVKLAKSNAAVVKAYIPNPPKSVSESTSSYVYSTGNLFEVARKNETFSIVGVGFDKSPIERVEMVMKRVKLSDLTTGTDLDSFSKTHVKSLAGPEPYVPGLLLSQKIGGKGDDPYNVVPMVPKTADEFKTRVEAPILDFFKDPANKDAATMIIVVVQYADYATTRPVGFTVLNDQLPYYSMYIPNL
;
A
#
# COMPACT_ATOMS: atom_id res chain seq x y z
N MET A 1 22.52 -17.66 -13.62
CA MET A 1 21.16 -17.20 -13.30
C MET A 1 20.97 -17.27 -11.79
N LYS A 2 21.21 -16.16 -11.08
CA LYS A 2 21.14 -16.10 -9.62
C LYS A 2 19.72 -15.69 -9.21
N GLY A 3 19.12 -16.43 -8.29
CA GLY A 3 17.78 -16.20 -7.78
C GLY A 3 17.61 -14.77 -7.28
N VAL A 4 16.79 -14.00 -7.98
CA VAL A 4 16.25 -12.74 -7.48
C VAL A 4 15.13 -13.14 -6.53
N THR A 5 15.54 -13.40 -5.29
CA THR A 5 14.70 -13.74 -4.16
C THR A 5 13.63 -12.67 -3.97
N ILE A 6 12.40 -13.14 -3.80
CA ILE A 6 11.17 -12.45 -3.39
C ILE A 6 11.47 -11.51 -2.21
N PHE A 7 11.93 -10.29 -2.51
CA PHE A 7 12.34 -9.27 -1.53
C PHE A 7 11.24 -8.20 -1.33
N LEU A 8 10.12 -8.32 -2.06
CA LEU A 8 9.14 -7.25 -2.23
C LEU A 8 8.29 -6.93 -0.99
N LEU A 9 8.22 -7.84 -0.02
CA LEU A 9 7.62 -7.59 1.30
C LEU A 9 8.31 -8.38 2.45
N VAL A 10 9.23 -9.29 2.13
CA VAL A 10 9.98 -10.10 3.11
C VAL A 10 11.15 -9.31 3.73
N ALA A 11 11.64 -8.27 3.05
CA ALA A 11 12.67 -7.38 3.62
C ALA A 11 12.20 -6.61 4.86
N LEU A 12 10.88 -6.47 5.04
CA LEU A 12 10.23 -5.86 6.20
C LEU A 12 10.08 -6.85 7.38
N SER A 13 10.40 -8.12 7.18
CA SER A 13 10.27 -9.22 8.13
C SER A 13 11.57 -10.01 8.29
N TYR A 14 12.67 -9.31 8.59
CA TYR A 14 13.82 -9.94 9.26
C TYR A 14 13.45 -10.27 10.72
N SER A 15 12.56 -11.24 10.86
CA SER A 15 12.28 -12.00 12.06
C SER A 15 11.84 -13.37 11.55
N SER A 16 12.53 -14.41 11.98
CA SER A 16 12.34 -15.80 11.61
C SER A 16 10.87 -16.25 11.71
N TYR A 17 10.18 -16.50 10.60
CA TYR A 17 8.79 -16.96 10.65
C TYR A 17 8.55 -18.29 9.94
N ALA A 18 8.86 -19.34 10.67
CA ALA A 18 8.15 -20.61 10.59
C ALA A 18 7.27 -20.73 11.85
N ASN A 19 6.19 -19.93 11.99
CA ASN A 19 5.00 -20.22 12.83
C ASN A 19 3.99 -19.07 13.07
N GLU A 20 4.21 -17.83 12.62
CA GLU A 20 3.20 -16.78 12.91
C GLU A 20 1.96 -16.86 12.01
N LYS A 21 0.77 -16.88 12.65
CA LYS A 21 -0.55 -16.85 12.00
C LYS A 21 -0.73 -15.63 11.09
N MET A 22 -0.03 -14.52 11.38
CA MET A 22 -0.12 -13.21 10.74
C MET A 22 0.98 -12.28 11.30
N PHE A 23 1.59 -11.46 10.46
CA PHE A 23 2.50 -10.39 10.91
C PHE A 23 1.70 -9.10 11.14
N VAL A 24 1.90 -8.46 12.29
CA VAL A 24 1.20 -7.22 12.67
C VAL A 24 2.19 -6.21 13.22
N ARG A 25 2.05 -4.96 12.79
CA ARG A 25 2.74 -3.81 13.38
C ARG A 25 1.73 -2.93 14.09
N ASN A 26 1.94 -2.74 15.39
CA ASN A 26 1.12 -1.89 16.23
C ASN A 26 1.82 -0.57 16.53
N HIS A 27 1.03 0.48 16.69
CA HIS A 27 1.52 1.78 17.11
C HIS A 27 2.04 1.70 18.55
N LYS A 28 3.25 2.19 18.79
CA LYS A 28 3.96 2.04 20.07
C LYS A 28 3.20 2.58 21.28
N THR A 29 2.45 3.68 21.11
CA THR A 29 1.83 4.38 22.25
C THR A 29 0.45 3.86 22.63
N ASN A 30 -0.38 3.48 21.65
CA ASN A 30 -1.80 3.15 21.89
C ASN A 30 -2.21 1.78 21.34
N GLY A 31 -1.26 1.00 20.82
CA GLY A 31 -1.46 -0.38 20.40
C GLY A 31 -2.31 -0.58 19.15
N ARG A 32 -2.76 0.48 18.47
CA ARG A 32 -3.59 0.33 17.25
C ARG A 32 -2.80 -0.31 16.12
N VAL A 33 -3.47 -1.12 15.31
CA VAL A 33 -2.90 -1.78 14.13
C VAL A 33 -2.53 -0.73 13.08
N THR A 34 -1.26 -0.67 12.68
CA THR A 34 -0.76 0.25 11.63
C THR A 34 -0.44 -0.47 10.34
N TYR A 35 -0.19 -1.78 10.41
CA TYR A 35 0.10 -2.61 9.26
C TYR A 35 -0.15 -4.07 9.63
N MET A 36 -0.71 -4.83 8.70
CA MET A 36 -0.94 -6.26 8.84
C MET A 36 -0.56 -6.95 7.54
N GLN A 37 0.03 -8.13 7.65
CA GLN A 37 0.40 -8.96 6.51
C GLN A 37 0.16 -10.43 6.82
N LYS A 38 -0.41 -11.15 5.86
CA LYS A 38 -0.60 -12.60 5.95
C LYS A 38 -0.34 -13.26 4.60
N LYS A 39 0.41 -14.37 4.63
CA LYS A 39 0.51 -15.30 3.51
C LYS A 39 -0.73 -16.17 3.45
N LEU A 40 -1.34 -16.29 2.28
CA LEU A 40 -2.54 -17.08 2.04
C LEU A 40 -2.24 -18.14 0.98
N ALA A 41 -2.71 -19.36 1.19
CA ALA A 41 -2.59 -20.46 0.24
C ALA A 41 -3.93 -21.16 0.06
N GLY A 42 -4.06 -21.97 -0.99
CA GLY A 42 -5.26 -22.79 -1.21
C GLY A 42 -5.61 -23.71 -0.04
N ALA A 43 -4.61 -24.12 0.75
CA ALA A 43 -4.79 -24.93 1.96
C ALA A 43 -5.42 -24.17 3.14
N ASP A 44 -5.37 -22.83 3.14
CA ASP A 44 -5.95 -21.99 4.20
C ASP A 44 -7.45 -21.72 3.99
N VAL A 45 -7.96 -22.02 2.79
CA VAL A 45 -9.34 -21.75 2.40
C VAL A 45 -10.31 -22.51 3.30
N ASP A 46 -11.28 -21.78 3.85
CA ASP A 46 -12.29 -22.27 4.79
C ASP A 46 -11.71 -22.88 6.09
N GLY A 47 -10.41 -22.67 6.36
CA GLY A 47 -9.70 -23.17 7.55
C GLY A 47 -9.51 -22.16 8.68
N GLY A 48 -9.97 -20.92 8.51
CA GLY A 48 -9.90 -19.88 9.55
C GLY A 48 -10.99 -20.02 10.62
N THR A 49 -10.97 -19.12 11.60
CA THR A 49 -11.96 -19.08 12.67
C THR A 49 -12.71 -17.74 12.69
N PRO A 50 -14.03 -17.74 12.92
CA PRO A 50 -14.80 -16.50 13.01
C PRO A 50 -14.42 -15.71 14.27
N LEU A 51 -14.60 -14.39 14.23
CA LEU A 51 -14.35 -13.52 15.38
C LEU A 51 -15.11 -13.97 16.63
N THR A 52 -14.38 -14.14 17.73
CA THR A 52 -14.98 -14.46 19.04
C THR A 52 -15.78 -13.29 19.62
N ALA A 53 -16.66 -13.57 20.59
CA ALA A 53 -17.44 -12.53 21.25
C ALA A 53 -16.55 -11.50 21.97
N ASP A 54 -15.45 -11.95 22.59
CA ASP A 54 -14.53 -11.07 23.31
C ASP A 54 -13.74 -10.17 22.36
N VAL A 55 -13.26 -10.71 21.24
CA VAL A 55 -12.59 -9.91 20.20
C VAL A 55 -13.55 -8.87 19.61
N LYS A 56 -14.81 -9.25 19.33
CA LYS A 56 -15.82 -8.30 18.85
C LYS A 56 -16.10 -7.20 19.88
N ARG A 57 -16.22 -7.56 21.15
CA ARG A 57 -16.44 -6.61 22.26
C ARG A 57 -15.30 -5.61 22.36
N HIS A 58 -14.06 -6.09 22.33
CA HIS A 58 -12.86 -5.25 22.35
C HIS A 58 -12.84 -4.26 21.19
N ALA A 59 -13.04 -4.73 19.95
CA ALA A 59 -13.04 -3.85 18.79
C ALA A 59 -14.21 -2.84 18.80
N LYS A 60 -15.35 -3.19 19.43
CA LYS A 60 -16.52 -2.32 19.55
C LYS A 60 -16.27 -1.08 20.41
N GLU A 61 -15.31 -1.14 21.34
CA GLU A 61 -14.90 0.03 22.15
C GLU A 61 -14.35 1.18 21.28
N PHE A 62 -13.92 0.88 20.05
CA PHE A 62 -13.36 1.85 19.12
C PHE A 62 -14.34 2.26 18.00
N SER A 63 -15.55 1.71 18.00
CA SER A 63 -16.56 1.95 16.97
C SER A 63 -17.25 3.31 17.12
N ALA A 64 -17.59 3.92 15.98
CA ALA A 64 -18.63 4.93 15.92
C ALA A 64 -20.03 4.28 15.98
N PRO A 65 -21.09 5.03 16.32
CA PRO A 65 -22.46 4.53 16.26
C PRO A 65 -22.79 3.95 14.88
N GLY A 66 -23.25 2.70 14.86
CA GLY A 66 -23.64 2.01 13.64
C GLY A 66 -22.50 1.33 12.86
N ASP A 67 -21.26 1.34 13.35
CA ASP A 67 -20.20 0.51 12.77
C ASP A 67 -20.40 -0.98 13.07
N ASP A 68 -19.98 -1.80 12.12
CA ASP A 68 -19.79 -3.24 12.26
C ASP A 68 -18.33 -3.56 12.61
N ILE A 69 -18.10 -4.76 13.16
CA ILE A 69 -16.74 -5.27 13.44
C ILE A 69 -16.36 -6.23 12.33
N VAL A 70 -15.30 -5.89 11.60
CA VAL A 70 -14.83 -6.63 10.44
C VAL A 70 -13.60 -7.43 10.80
N GLN A 71 -13.58 -8.68 10.35
CA GLN A 71 -12.38 -9.51 10.34
C GLN A 71 -11.56 -9.15 9.09
N LEU A 72 -10.40 -8.49 9.24
CA LEU A 72 -9.65 -7.95 8.10
C LEU A 72 -9.20 -9.05 7.14
N VAL A 73 -8.57 -10.09 7.70
CA VAL A 73 -8.40 -11.38 7.03
C VAL A 73 -9.57 -12.26 7.43
N ASP A 74 -10.53 -12.47 6.53
CA ASP A 74 -11.74 -13.24 6.79
C ASP A 74 -11.44 -14.72 7.10
N ALA A 75 -12.27 -15.35 7.95
CA ALA A 75 -12.15 -16.77 8.29
C ALA A 75 -12.11 -17.69 7.05
N LYS A 76 -12.87 -17.37 6.00
CA LYS A 76 -12.92 -18.18 4.76
C LYS A 76 -11.60 -18.19 3.98
N ILE A 77 -10.71 -17.23 4.24
CA ILE A 77 -9.36 -17.18 3.65
C ILE A 77 -8.26 -17.47 4.69
N GLY A 78 -8.60 -18.14 5.81
CA GLY A 78 -7.63 -18.56 6.82
C GLY A 78 -7.34 -17.52 7.92
N GLY A 79 -8.24 -16.56 8.11
CA GLY A 79 -8.16 -15.56 9.15
C GLY A 79 -8.31 -16.11 10.57
N PRO A 80 -7.46 -15.70 11.54
CA PRO A 80 -7.65 -16.03 12.94
C PRO A 80 -8.72 -15.13 13.59
N GLY A 81 -9.74 -15.73 14.21
CA GLY A 81 -10.84 -15.05 14.88
C GLY A 81 -10.61 -14.73 16.36
N ASP A 82 -9.54 -15.29 16.93
CA ASP A 82 -9.08 -15.10 18.31
C ASP A 82 -8.14 -13.89 18.48
N SER A 83 -7.72 -13.26 17.37
CA SER A 83 -6.81 -12.10 17.38
C SER A 83 -7.58 -10.78 17.38
N THR A 84 -7.32 -9.93 18.38
CA THR A 84 -7.83 -8.55 18.44
C THR A 84 -7.27 -7.67 17.33
N ASP A 85 -6.06 -7.95 16.85
CA ASP A 85 -5.45 -7.21 15.74
C ASP A 85 -6.16 -7.45 14.40
N ASN A 86 -6.84 -8.60 14.25
CA ASN A 86 -7.61 -8.94 13.04
C ASN A 86 -9.03 -8.36 13.03
N ALA A 87 -9.41 -7.55 14.03
CA ALA A 87 -10.76 -7.02 14.19
C ALA A 87 -10.74 -5.50 14.28
N LEU A 88 -11.34 -4.81 13.29
CA LEU A 88 -11.43 -3.35 13.29
C LEU A 88 -12.86 -2.87 12.98
N PRO A 89 -13.25 -1.70 13.53
CA PRO A 89 -14.54 -1.09 13.25
C PRO A 89 -14.61 -0.53 11.83
N MET A 90 -15.70 -0.81 11.14
CA MET A 90 -15.97 -0.37 9.78
C MET A 90 -17.42 0.02 9.63
N ASN A 91 -17.73 1.09 8.88
CA ASN A 91 -19.13 1.38 8.57
C ASN A 91 -19.72 0.27 7.66
N PRO A 92 -21.04 0.08 7.65
CA PRO A 92 -21.66 -1.05 6.93
C PRO A 92 -21.39 -1.06 5.41
N SER A 93 -21.29 0.12 4.77
CA SER A 93 -21.01 0.22 3.34
C SER A 93 -19.58 -0.24 3.01
N SER A 94 -18.61 0.25 3.79
CA SER A 94 -17.21 -0.14 3.66
C SER A 94 -17.00 -1.61 4.01
N GLN A 95 -17.73 -2.15 4.99
CA GLN A 95 -17.73 -3.58 5.29
C GLN A 95 -18.22 -4.40 4.09
N GLU A 96 -19.39 -4.07 3.53
CA GLU A 96 -19.95 -4.83 2.43
C GLU A 96 -19.01 -4.78 1.20
N PHE A 97 -18.39 -3.63 0.96
CA PHE A 97 -17.34 -3.51 -0.05
C PHE A 97 -16.13 -4.41 0.26
N TRP A 98 -15.61 -4.38 1.49
CA TRP A 98 -14.50 -5.25 1.92
C TRP A 98 -14.82 -6.73 1.71
N LYS A 99 -16.02 -7.13 2.11
CA LYS A 99 -16.49 -8.51 1.96
C LYS A 99 -16.53 -8.92 0.48
N THR A 100 -17.28 -8.18 -0.33
CA THR A 100 -17.61 -8.57 -1.72
C THR A 100 -16.51 -8.30 -2.74
N ARG A 101 -15.67 -7.27 -2.51
CA ARG A 101 -14.65 -6.84 -3.47
C ARG A 101 -13.22 -7.18 -3.06
N VAL A 102 -12.98 -7.50 -1.79
CA VAL A 102 -11.67 -7.95 -1.32
C VAL A 102 -11.74 -9.43 -0.97
N THR A 103 -12.42 -9.80 0.11
CA THR A 103 -12.28 -11.15 0.67
C THR A 103 -12.94 -12.24 -0.18
N ASP A 104 -14.09 -11.98 -0.81
CA ASP A 104 -14.74 -12.93 -1.73
C ASP A 104 -13.92 -13.14 -3.01
N VAL A 105 -13.27 -12.08 -3.52
CA VAL A 105 -12.38 -12.18 -4.69
C VAL A 105 -11.17 -13.04 -4.37
N VAL A 106 -10.52 -12.82 -3.21
CA VAL A 106 -9.38 -13.62 -2.76
C VAL A 106 -9.77 -15.07 -2.52
N HIS A 107 -10.92 -15.31 -1.89
CA HIS A 107 -11.42 -16.66 -1.64
C HIS A 107 -11.65 -17.43 -2.95
N LYS A 108 -12.35 -16.79 -3.90
CA LYS A 108 -12.57 -17.37 -5.24
C LYS A 108 -11.24 -17.69 -5.92
N TYR A 109 -10.29 -16.75 -5.88
CA TYR A 109 -8.97 -16.94 -6.45
C TYR A 109 -8.25 -18.18 -5.87
N LEU A 110 -8.17 -18.29 -4.55
CA LEU A 110 -7.48 -19.41 -3.89
C LEU A 110 -8.18 -20.77 -4.14
N LYS A 111 -9.51 -20.77 -4.33
CA LYS A 111 -10.26 -21.98 -4.72
C LYS A 111 -9.92 -22.44 -6.13
N GLU A 112 -9.77 -21.50 -7.06
CA GLU A 112 -9.46 -21.75 -8.48
C GLU A 112 -7.95 -22.06 -8.68
N HIS A 113 -7.08 -21.43 -7.88
CA HIS A 113 -5.62 -21.48 -8.01
C HIS A 113 -4.95 -22.12 -6.78
N LYS A 114 -5.31 -23.36 -6.46
CA LYS A 114 -4.95 -24.05 -5.20
C LYS A 114 -3.46 -24.14 -4.87
N THR A 115 -2.59 -24.10 -5.88
CA THR A 115 -1.13 -24.21 -5.71
C THR A 115 -0.43 -22.86 -5.61
N GLU A 116 -1.16 -21.76 -5.87
CA GLU A 116 -0.61 -20.43 -5.77
C GLU A 116 -0.67 -19.91 -4.34
N GLU A 117 0.32 -19.10 -3.99
CA GLU A 117 0.40 -18.41 -2.71
C GLU A 117 0.22 -16.92 -2.95
N LEU A 118 -0.60 -16.30 -2.10
CA LEU A 118 -0.84 -14.87 -2.11
C LEU A 118 -0.24 -14.23 -0.85
N LEU A 119 0.06 -12.96 -0.95
CA LEU A 119 0.36 -12.11 0.19
C LEU A 119 -0.67 -11.01 0.28
N MET A 120 -1.43 -11.00 1.38
CA MET A 120 -2.37 -9.95 1.71
C MET A 120 -1.73 -8.98 2.69
N ALA A 121 -1.68 -7.70 2.34
CA ALA A 121 -1.25 -6.60 3.20
C ALA A 121 -2.41 -5.62 3.40
N VAL A 122 -2.67 -5.25 4.66
CA VAL A 122 -3.72 -4.32 5.06
C VAL A 122 -3.12 -3.16 5.84
N ILE A 123 -3.46 -1.94 5.45
CA ILE A 123 -2.96 -0.69 6.05
C ILE A 123 -4.15 0.17 6.47
N PRO A 124 -4.53 0.14 7.75
CA PRO A 124 -5.53 1.05 8.29
C PRO A 124 -4.96 2.47 8.42
N TYR A 125 -5.71 3.47 7.96
CA TYR A 125 -5.37 4.88 8.15
C TYR A 125 -6.19 5.50 9.25
N TYR A 126 -5.60 6.42 9.97
CA TYR A 126 -6.20 7.08 11.12
C TYR A 126 -6.04 8.59 10.98
N ASP A 127 -7.03 9.33 11.48
CA ASP A 127 -7.04 10.80 11.43
C ASP A 127 -5.85 11.44 12.15
N ASN A 128 -5.47 10.94 13.34
CA ASN A 128 -4.39 11.50 14.15
C ASN A 128 -3.78 10.43 15.08
N ALA A 129 -2.85 10.78 15.97
CA ALA A 129 -2.17 9.83 16.87
C ALA A 129 -3.12 9.07 17.80
N ASN A 130 -4.22 9.71 18.19
CA ASN A 130 -5.05 9.31 19.32
C ASN A 130 -6.28 8.50 18.91
N THR A 131 -6.63 8.49 17.62
CA THR A 131 -7.80 7.77 17.12
C THR A 131 -7.54 6.27 17.03
N LYS A 132 -8.50 5.46 17.50
CA LYS A 132 -8.44 3.99 17.38
C LYS A 132 -9.36 3.44 16.28
N ARG A 133 -10.28 4.27 15.78
CA ARG A 133 -11.13 3.98 14.62
C ARG A 133 -10.39 4.36 13.32
N PRO A 134 -10.17 3.43 12.38
CA PRO A 134 -9.62 3.78 11.08
C PRO A 134 -10.61 4.64 10.28
N ILE A 135 -10.09 5.61 9.54
CA ILE A 135 -10.85 6.45 8.59
C ILE A 135 -10.81 5.92 7.16
N ALA A 136 -9.90 4.99 6.86
CA ALA A 136 -9.78 4.31 5.58
C ALA A 136 -8.89 3.09 5.72
N PHE A 137 -8.86 2.25 4.68
CA PHE A 137 -7.99 1.09 4.57
C PHE A 137 -7.38 1.02 3.18
N SER A 138 -6.09 0.74 3.07
CA SER A 138 -5.51 0.17 1.86
C SER A 138 -5.37 -1.34 2.00
N CYS A 139 -5.62 -2.05 0.90
CA CYS A 139 -5.46 -3.49 0.82
C CYS A 139 -4.74 -3.88 -0.48
N TYR A 140 -3.72 -4.73 -0.34
CA TYR A 140 -2.95 -5.27 -1.45
C TYR A 140 -2.88 -6.77 -1.31
N VAL A 141 -3.35 -7.50 -2.33
CA VAL A 141 -3.25 -8.95 -2.40
C VAL A 141 -2.48 -9.29 -3.67
N VAL A 142 -1.24 -9.74 -3.50
CA VAL A 142 -0.32 -10.01 -4.59
C VAL A 142 0.08 -11.48 -4.64
N LYS A 143 0.26 -12.01 -5.85
CA LYS A 143 0.81 -13.36 -6.04
C LYS A 143 2.27 -13.42 -5.57
N LEU A 144 2.63 -14.43 -4.80
CA LEU A 144 4.00 -14.76 -4.43
C LEU A 144 4.62 -15.71 -5.47
N ALA A 145 4.68 -15.27 -6.72
CA ALA A 145 5.18 -16.06 -7.84
C ALA A 145 6.21 -15.29 -8.65
N LYS A 146 6.89 -15.97 -9.59
CA LYS A 146 7.83 -15.30 -10.52
C LYS A 146 7.18 -14.18 -11.34
N SER A 147 5.88 -14.30 -11.62
CA SER A 147 5.04 -13.25 -12.17
C SER A 147 4.17 -12.68 -11.06
N ASN A 148 4.64 -11.61 -10.41
CA ASN A 148 3.85 -10.89 -9.42
C ASN A 148 2.62 -10.30 -10.13
N ALA A 149 1.42 -10.51 -9.63
CA ALA A 149 0.23 -9.81 -10.11
C ALA A 149 -0.61 -9.44 -8.89
N ALA A 150 -1.20 -8.25 -8.89
CA ALA A 150 -2.15 -7.87 -7.86
C ALA A 150 -3.50 -8.50 -8.18
N VAL A 151 -3.93 -9.45 -7.35
CA VAL A 151 -5.29 -10.00 -7.37
C VAL A 151 -6.27 -8.96 -6.87
N VAL A 152 -5.88 -8.21 -5.83
CA VAL A 152 -6.66 -7.09 -5.30
C VAL A 152 -5.72 -5.94 -4.98
N LYS A 153 -6.07 -4.75 -5.43
CA LYS A 153 -5.47 -3.50 -5.01
C LYS A 153 -6.58 -2.49 -4.73
N ALA A 154 -6.73 -2.09 -3.48
CA ALA A 154 -7.88 -1.32 -3.04
C ALA A 154 -7.50 -0.19 -2.07
N TYR A 155 -8.29 0.88 -2.12
CA TYR A 155 -8.44 1.85 -1.05
C TYR A 155 -9.92 2.00 -0.74
N ILE A 156 -10.25 1.86 0.53
CA ILE A 156 -11.61 1.75 1.04
C ILE A 156 -11.74 2.79 2.14
N PRO A 157 -12.24 3.99 1.82
CA PRO A 157 -12.61 4.97 2.83
C PRO A 157 -13.61 4.38 3.81
N ASN A 158 -13.50 4.78 5.06
CA ASN A 158 -14.31 4.33 6.18
C ASN A 158 -14.87 5.54 6.95
N PRO A 159 -15.66 6.42 6.31
CA PRO A 159 -16.28 7.55 7.01
C PRO A 159 -17.19 7.04 8.14
N PRO A 160 -17.43 7.86 9.19
CA PRO A 160 -18.57 7.65 10.07
C PRO A 160 -19.87 7.74 9.26
N LYS A 161 -20.90 6.98 9.66
CA LYS A 161 -22.20 6.94 8.96
C LYS A 161 -22.86 8.32 8.75
N SER A 162 -22.52 9.30 9.59
CA SER A 162 -23.02 10.67 9.53
C SER A 162 -22.36 11.56 8.47
N VAL A 163 -21.34 11.08 7.75
CA VAL A 163 -20.60 11.87 6.76
C VAL A 163 -20.93 11.37 5.35
N SER A 164 -21.54 12.21 4.52
CA SER A 164 -21.93 11.90 3.14
C SER A 164 -20.80 12.07 2.12
N GLU A 165 -19.80 12.89 2.45
CA GLU A 165 -18.67 13.18 1.57
C GLU A 165 -17.47 12.32 1.96
N SER A 166 -17.31 11.19 1.26
CA SER A 166 -16.07 10.44 1.31
C SER A 166 -15.55 10.24 -0.10
N THR A 167 -14.22 10.23 -0.26
CA THR A 167 -13.54 9.77 -1.47
C THR A 167 -14.16 8.44 -1.92
N SER A 168 -14.34 8.21 -3.22
CA SER A 168 -14.89 6.92 -3.68
C SER A 168 -13.93 5.78 -3.38
N SER A 169 -14.48 4.62 -3.01
CA SER A 169 -13.69 3.38 -2.96
C SER A 169 -13.22 3.02 -4.37
N TYR A 170 -12.02 2.46 -4.49
CA TYR A 170 -11.55 1.90 -5.75
C TYR A 170 -10.88 0.55 -5.49
N VAL A 171 -11.07 -0.37 -6.42
CA VAL A 171 -10.56 -1.73 -6.38
C VAL A 171 -10.29 -2.22 -7.80
N TYR A 172 -9.12 -2.78 -8.03
CA TYR A 172 -8.80 -3.42 -9.30
C TYR A 172 -7.78 -4.53 -9.11
N SER A 173 -7.69 -5.38 -10.14
CA SER A 173 -6.63 -6.36 -10.29
C SER A 173 -5.68 -5.87 -11.38
N THR A 174 -4.41 -6.24 -11.29
CA THR A 174 -3.43 -5.96 -12.36
C THR A 174 -3.12 -7.24 -13.13
N GLY A 175 -2.63 -7.07 -14.35
CA GLY A 175 -1.88 -8.13 -15.02
C GLY A 175 -0.56 -8.45 -14.31
N ASN A 176 0.26 -9.26 -14.95
CA ASN A 176 1.61 -9.55 -14.49
C ASN A 176 2.42 -8.25 -14.44
N LEU A 177 3.01 -7.99 -13.28
CA LEU A 177 3.94 -6.91 -13.01
C LEU A 177 5.33 -7.33 -13.50
N PHE A 178 6.02 -6.38 -14.11
CA PHE A 178 7.42 -6.48 -14.48
C PHE A 178 8.24 -5.68 -13.47
N GLU A 179 9.34 -6.27 -13.00
CA GLU A 179 10.21 -5.61 -12.02
C GLU A 179 11.41 -4.97 -12.73
N VAL A 180 11.55 -3.66 -12.58
CA VAL A 180 12.76 -2.92 -12.95
C VAL A 180 13.61 -2.76 -11.69
N ALA A 181 14.46 -3.76 -11.43
CA ALA A 181 15.34 -3.79 -10.27
C ALA A 181 16.67 -3.08 -10.54
N ARG A 182 17.07 -2.20 -9.63
CA ARG A 182 18.35 -1.47 -9.67
C ARG A 182 18.99 -1.46 -8.27
N LYS A 183 20.16 -0.84 -8.15
CA LYS A 183 20.86 -0.77 -6.85
C LYS A 183 20.00 -0.02 -5.83
N ASN A 184 19.56 -0.74 -4.79
CA ASN A 184 18.73 -0.25 -3.69
C ASN A 184 17.32 0.24 -4.07
N GLU A 185 16.85 0.01 -5.29
CA GLU A 185 15.52 0.45 -5.73
C GLU A 185 14.88 -0.59 -6.66
N THR A 186 13.56 -0.68 -6.65
CA THR A 186 12.79 -1.58 -7.50
C THR A 186 11.46 -0.93 -7.85
N PHE A 187 11.13 -0.93 -9.13
CA PHE A 187 9.84 -0.48 -9.64
C PHE A 187 9.07 -1.68 -10.18
N SER A 188 7.82 -1.84 -9.73
CA SER A 188 6.90 -2.81 -10.29
C SER A 188 6.00 -2.09 -11.28
N ILE A 189 6.04 -2.47 -12.55
CA ILE A 189 5.34 -1.81 -13.66
C ILE A 189 4.40 -2.77 -14.39
N VAL A 190 3.38 -2.23 -15.05
CA VAL A 190 2.44 -2.99 -15.90
C VAL A 190 2.17 -2.21 -17.19
N GLY A 191 2.05 -2.91 -18.31
CA GLY A 191 1.59 -2.30 -19.56
C GLY A 191 0.08 -2.09 -19.53
N VAL A 192 -0.39 -0.86 -19.81
CA VAL A 192 -1.80 -0.50 -19.93
C VAL A 192 -2.08 0.12 -21.30
N GLY A 193 -3.25 -0.18 -21.88
CA GLY A 193 -3.64 0.31 -23.22
C GLY A 193 -3.64 -0.77 -24.31
N PHE A 194 -3.95 -0.36 -25.54
CA PHE A 194 -4.23 -1.28 -26.65
C PHE A 194 -2.97 -1.95 -27.23
N ASP A 195 -3.13 -3.21 -27.64
CA ASP A 195 -2.15 -4.26 -27.99
C ASP A 195 -0.92 -3.88 -28.85
N LYS A 196 -0.85 -2.68 -29.43
CA LYS A 196 0.22 -2.27 -30.34
C LYS A 196 1.25 -1.32 -29.72
N SER A 197 0.94 -0.67 -28.59
CA SER A 197 1.87 0.22 -27.87
C SER A 197 1.39 0.45 -26.43
N PRO A 198 1.54 -0.55 -25.53
CA PRO A 198 1.14 -0.38 -24.14
C PRO A 198 1.96 0.74 -23.49
N ILE A 199 1.29 1.58 -22.69
CA ILE A 199 1.93 2.55 -21.83
C ILE A 199 2.38 1.82 -20.57
N GLU A 200 3.66 1.94 -20.22
CA GLU A 200 4.17 1.40 -18.97
C GLU A 200 3.69 2.26 -17.79
N ARG A 201 2.98 1.63 -16.86
CA ARG A 201 2.40 2.25 -15.67
C ARG A 201 3.06 1.67 -14.43
N VAL A 202 3.54 2.53 -13.54
CA VAL A 202 4.14 2.13 -12.27
C VAL A 202 3.07 1.80 -11.22
N GLU A 203 3.14 0.62 -10.63
CA GLU A 203 2.22 0.14 -9.61
C GLU A 203 2.77 0.28 -8.20
N MET A 204 4.09 0.15 -8.07
CA MET A 204 4.81 0.22 -6.81
C MET A 204 6.25 0.65 -7.07
N VAL A 205 6.81 1.41 -6.15
CA VAL A 205 8.26 1.61 -6.05
C VAL A 205 8.71 1.35 -4.62
N MET A 206 9.86 0.70 -4.49
CA MET A 206 10.55 0.49 -3.24
C MET A 206 11.97 1.04 -3.34
N LYS A 207 12.43 1.76 -2.32
CA LYS A 207 13.82 2.23 -2.23
C LYS A 207 14.35 2.12 -0.81
N ARG A 208 15.55 1.54 -0.67
CA ARG A 208 16.36 1.63 0.54
C ARG A 208 17.24 2.88 0.45
N VAL A 209 16.96 3.87 1.29
CA VAL A 209 17.69 5.15 1.34
C VAL A 209 18.75 5.09 2.42
N LYS A 210 19.95 5.55 2.08
CA LYS A 210 21.08 5.77 2.99
C LYS A 210 21.53 7.22 2.94
N LEU A 211 22.35 7.64 3.90
CA LEU A 211 22.96 8.97 3.92
C LEU A 211 23.71 9.28 2.61
N SER A 212 24.39 8.30 2.01
CA SER A 212 25.12 8.45 0.74
C SER A 212 24.22 8.69 -0.48
N ASP A 213 22.92 8.44 -0.36
CA ASP A 213 21.96 8.64 -1.44
C ASP A 213 21.35 10.06 -1.42
N LEU A 214 21.62 10.85 -0.37
CA LEU A 214 21.07 12.19 -0.23
C LEU A 214 21.77 13.17 -1.16
N THR A 215 20.99 14.02 -1.85
CA THR A 215 21.50 15.01 -2.79
C THR A 215 20.75 16.34 -2.66
N THR A 216 21.21 17.39 -3.34
CA THR A 216 20.49 18.66 -3.43
C THR A 216 19.28 18.61 -4.37
N GLY A 217 19.12 17.52 -5.14
CA GLY A 217 18.18 17.43 -6.25
C GLY A 217 18.69 18.11 -7.53
N THR A 218 18.16 17.68 -8.67
CA THR A 218 18.37 18.32 -9.99
C THR A 218 17.01 18.59 -10.61
N ASP A 219 16.92 19.38 -11.67
CA ASP A 219 15.63 19.52 -12.38
C ASP A 219 15.23 18.22 -13.08
N LEU A 220 13.91 18.05 -13.30
CA LEU A 220 13.38 17.00 -14.19
C LEU A 220 13.81 17.25 -15.63
N ASP A 221 14.11 16.18 -16.36
CA ASP A 221 14.49 16.28 -17.77
C ASP A 221 13.28 16.57 -18.68
N SER A 222 13.56 17.02 -19.89
CA SER A 222 12.51 17.40 -20.85
C SER A 222 11.65 16.22 -21.28
N PHE A 223 12.24 15.02 -21.35
CA PHE A 223 11.52 13.79 -21.71
C PHE A 223 10.49 13.44 -20.63
N SER A 224 10.85 13.39 -19.36
CA SER A 224 9.92 13.03 -18.28
C SER A 224 8.80 14.05 -18.12
N LYS A 225 9.10 15.35 -18.28
CA LYS A 225 8.07 16.41 -18.31
C LYS A 225 7.06 16.19 -19.44
N THR A 226 7.53 15.74 -20.60
CA THR A 226 6.68 15.50 -21.78
C THR A 226 5.89 14.21 -21.65
N HIS A 227 6.52 13.15 -21.12
CA HIS A 227 5.87 11.89 -20.82
C HIS A 227 4.68 12.07 -19.87
N VAL A 228 4.85 12.77 -18.74
CA VAL A 228 3.74 13.03 -17.81
C VAL A 228 2.61 13.81 -18.46
N LYS A 229 2.92 14.83 -19.27
CA LYS A 229 1.88 15.59 -19.98
C LYS A 229 1.03 14.70 -20.89
N SER A 230 1.63 13.67 -21.50
CA SER A 230 0.89 12.71 -22.32
C SER A 230 -0.04 11.80 -21.49
N LEU A 231 0.28 11.57 -20.21
CA LEU A 231 -0.52 10.74 -19.29
C LEU A 231 -1.61 11.55 -18.57
N ALA A 232 -1.38 12.83 -18.34
CA ALA A 232 -2.17 13.71 -17.45
C ALA A 232 -3.56 14.11 -17.99
N GLY A 233 -3.77 14.10 -19.30
CA GLY A 233 -4.99 14.68 -19.88
C GLY A 233 -5.10 16.20 -19.64
N PRO A 234 -6.32 16.80 -19.70
CA PRO A 234 -6.52 18.26 -19.68
C PRO A 234 -6.51 18.91 -18.28
N GLU A 235 -6.42 18.12 -17.21
CA GLU A 235 -6.44 18.57 -15.82
C GLU A 235 -5.10 19.18 -15.36
N PRO A 236 -5.05 19.94 -14.24
CA PRO A 236 -3.87 20.70 -13.82
C PRO A 236 -2.76 19.83 -13.21
N TYR A 237 -2.47 18.66 -13.78
CA TYR A 237 -1.39 17.81 -13.32
C TYR A 237 -0.01 18.42 -13.61
N VAL A 238 0.90 18.20 -12.70
CA VAL A 238 2.33 18.46 -12.82
C VAL A 238 3.12 17.15 -12.77
N PRO A 239 4.32 17.10 -13.34
CA PRO A 239 5.27 16.01 -13.11
C PRO A 239 5.63 15.90 -11.63
N GLY A 240 5.16 14.83 -10.99
CA GLY A 240 5.44 14.53 -9.59
C GLY A 240 6.37 13.33 -9.45
N LEU A 241 7.25 13.36 -8.46
CA LEU A 241 8.19 12.28 -8.17
C LEU A 241 7.65 11.34 -7.09
N LEU A 242 7.64 10.04 -7.36
CA LEU A 242 7.34 9.03 -6.34
C LEU A 242 8.46 8.96 -5.29
N LEU A 243 9.70 9.11 -5.73
CA LEU A 243 10.89 9.26 -4.90
C LEU A 243 11.56 10.59 -5.24
N SER A 244 11.65 11.48 -4.26
CA SER A 244 12.35 12.76 -4.43
C SER A 244 13.83 12.55 -4.78
N GLN A 245 14.37 13.44 -5.61
CA GLN A 245 15.80 13.43 -5.93
C GLN A 245 16.68 13.70 -4.72
N LYS A 246 16.19 14.42 -3.71
CA LYS A 246 16.94 14.67 -2.48
C LYS A 246 17.15 13.42 -1.62
N ILE A 247 16.33 12.39 -1.84
CA ILE A 247 16.43 11.07 -1.19
C ILE A 247 16.87 9.99 -2.18
N GLY A 248 17.55 10.40 -3.26
CA GLY A 248 18.18 9.52 -4.24
C GLY A 248 17.25 9.00 -5.34
N GLY A 249 16.05 9.57 -5.50
CA GLY A 249 15.21 9.35 -6.68
C GLY A 249 15.80 10.00 -7.94
N LYS A 250 15.33 9.57 -9.10
CA LYS A 250 15.84 10.04 -10.40
C LYS A 250 14.76 10.80 -11.16
N GLY A 251 15.09 12.00 -11.64
CA GLY A 251 14.17 12.89 -12.35
C GLY A 251 14.13 12.65 -13.87
N ASP A 252 15.07 11.86 -14.38
CA ASP A 252 15.20 11.38 -15.75
C ASP A 252 14.66 9.94 -15.92
N ASP A 253 14.15 9.34 -14.84
CA ASP A 253 13.61 7.99 -14.84
C ASP A 253 12.09 8.01 -15.03
N PRO A 254 11.56 7.54 -16.18
CA PRO A 254 10.14 7.64 -16.48
C PRO A 254 9.25 6.88 -15.48
N TYR A 255 9.78 5.86 -14.78
CA TYR A 255 9.03 5.10 -13.78
C TYR A 255 8.90 5.81 -12.43
N ASN A 256 9.72 6.83 -12.19
CA ASN A 256 9.70 7.62 -10.97
C ASN A 256 8.84 8.89 -11.09
N VAL A 257 8.38 9.23 -12.31
CA VAL A 257 7.67 10.46 -12.60
C VAL A 257 6.24 10.14 -13.02
N VAL A 258 5.25 10.64 -12.27
CA VAL A 258 3.82 10.39 -12.53
C VAL A 258 3.01 11.70 -12.53
N PRO A 259 1.81 11.72 -13.15
CA PRO A 259 0.90 12.86 -13.00
C PRO A 259 0.46 13.04 -11.54
N MET A 260 0.76 14.20 -10.96
CA MET A 260 0.28 14.60 -9.64
C MET A 260 -0.41 15.95 -9.73
N VAL A 261 -1.49 16.20 -8.97
CA VAL A 261 -1.94 17.57 -8.79
C VAL A 261 -0.90 18.35 -7.96
N PRO A 262 -0.78 19.68 -8.10
CA PRO A 262 0.31 20.45 -7.47
C PRO A 262 0.35 20.26 -5.95
N LYS A 263 -0.81 20.23 -5.31
CA LYS A 263 -0.94 19.98 -3.87
C LYS A 263 -0.33 18.63 -3.47
N THR A 264 -0.60 17.57 -4.22
CA THR A 264 -0.02 16.24 -3.99
C THR A 264 1.50 16.25 -4.08
N ALA A 265 2.05 16.93 -5.10
CA ALA A 265 3.49 17.05 -5.25
C ALA A 265 4.14 17.78 -4.06
N ASP A 266 3.46 18.78 -3.50
CA ASP A 266 3.90 19.47 -2.28
C ASP A 266 3.72 18.61 -1.01
N GLU A 267 2.68 17.78 -0.93
CA GLU A 267 2.51 16.79 0.14
C GLU A 267 3.65 15.76 0.13
N PHE A 268 4.12 15.29 -1.02
CA PHE A 268 5.30 14.43 -1.09
C PHE A 268 6.56 15.11 -0.53
N LYS A 269 6.79 16.38 -0.84
CA LYS A 269 7.94 17.14 -0.31
C LYS A 269 7.86 17.28 1.21
N THR A 270 6.70 17.66 1.72
CA THR A 270 6.52 18.02 3.13
C THR A 270 6.32 16.81 4.04
N ARG A 271 5.62 15.77 3.55
CA ARG A 271 5.21 14.62 4.37
C ARG A 271 6.03 13.37 4.13
N VAL A 272 6.77 13.28 3.02
CA VAL A 272 7.61 12.09 2.70
C VAL A 272 9.09 12.45 2.67
N GLU A 273 9.49 13.44 1.87
CA GLU A 273 10.90 13.84 1.76
C GLU A 273 11.44 14.42 3.07
N ALA A 274 10.77 15.43 3.64
CA ALA A 274 11.30 16.15 4.80
C ALA A 274 11.56 15.24 6.04
N PRO A 275 10.66 14.34 6.47
CA PRO A 275 10.94 13.45 7.61
C PRO A 275 12.16 12.54 7.39
N ILE A 276 12.40 12.11 6.16
CA ILE A 276 13.54 11.23 5.83
C ILE A 276 14.84 12.03 5.84
N LEU A 277 14.82 13.26 5.32
CA LEU A 277 15.97 14.15 5.43
C LEU A 277 16.27 14.49 6.90
N ASP A 278 15.23 14.74 7.71
CA ASP A 278 15.37 15.03 9.14
C ASP A 278 15.96 13.83 9.91
N PHE A 279 15.56 12.61 9.60
CA PHE A 279 16.15 11.40 10.18
C PHE A 279 17.68 11.35 10.01
N PHE A 280 18.19 11.72 8.84
CA PHE A 280 19.63 11.72 8.54
C PHE A 280 20.39 12.94 9.04
N LYS A 281 19.71 13.96 9.60
CA LYS A 281 20.38 15.08 10.28
C LYS A 281 20.99 14.66 11.62
N ASP A 282 20.47 13.62 12.25
CA ASP A 282 21.02 13.06 13.48
C ASP A 282 22.30 12.24 13.17
N PRO A 283 23.48 12.62 13.70
CA PRO A 283 24.72 11.88 13.49
C PRO A 283 24.67 10.40 13.92
N ALA A 284 23.75 10.03 14.84
CA ALA A 284 23.55 8.64 15.24
C ALA A 284 23.06 7.76 14.07
N ASN A 285 22.43 8.35 13.06
CA ASN A 285 21.84 7.65 11.91
C ASN A 285 22.78 7.58 10.69
N LYS A 286 24.06 7.97 10.82
CA LYS A 286 25.01 8.03 9.69
C LYS A 286 25.18 6.71 8.93
N ASP A 287 25.11 5.58 9.63
CA ASP A 287 25.26 4.23 9.08
C ASP A 287 23.90 3.53 8.90
N ALA A 288 22.81 4.20 9.26
CA ALA A 288 21.47 3.68 9.16
C ALA A 288 20.96 3.68 7.71
N ALA A 289 19.89 2.92 7.49
CA ALA A 289 19.14 2.94 6.25
C ALA A 289 17.66 2.87 6.55
N THR A 290 16.85 3.54 5.75
CA THR A 290 15.39 3.52 5.85
C THR A 290 14.79 3.00 4.55
N MET A 291 13.65 2.31 4.62
CA MET A 291 12.95 1.77 3.45
C MET A 291 11.73 2.62 3.14
N ILE A 292 11.60 3.07 1.90
CA ILE A 292 10.40 3.73 1.39
C ILE A 292 9.71 2.77 0.44
N ILE A 293 8.40 2.60 0.60
CA ILE A 293 7.55 1.94 -0.38
C ILE A 293 6.45 2.92 -0.74
N VAL A 294 6.28 3.20 -2.03
CA VAL A 294 5.15 3.94 -2.54
C VAL A 294 4.33 3.00 -3.40
N VAL A 295 3.09 2.75 -3.00
CA VAL A 295 2.12 2.00 -3.78
C VAL A 295 1.20 3.00 -4.47
N VAL A 296 1.22 3.00 -5.79
CA VAL A 296 0.50 3.97 -6.63
C VAL A 296 -0.91 3.49 -6.87
N GLN A 297 -1.92 4.26 -6.50
CA GLN A 297 -3.32 3.85 -6.62
C GLN A 297 -3.95 4.42 -7.87
N TYR A 298 -4.77 3.62 -8.56
CA TYR A 298 -5.48 3.99 -9.79
C TYR A 298 -6.97 3.73 -9.61
N ALA A 299 -7.81 4.41 -10.41
CA ALA A 299 -9.25 4.19 -10.38
C ALA A 299 -9.63 2.78 -10.87
N ASP A 300 -8.85 2.25 -11.84
CA ASP A 300 -9.06 0.96 -12.47
C ASP A 300 -7.77 0.39 -13.10
N TYR A 301 -7.89 -0.72 -13.81
CA TYR A 301 -6.77 -1.40 -14.47
C TYR A 301 -6.27 -0.71 -15.75
N ALA A 302 -6.97 0.30 -16.29
CA ALA A 302 -6.68 0.92 -17.58
C ALA A 302 -6.17 2.36 -17.48
N THR A 303 -6.47 3.04 -16.37
CA THR A 303 -6.11 4.45 -16.14
C THR A 303 -4.63 4.65 -15.92
N THR A 304 -4.04 5.68 -16.53
CA THR A 304 -2.62 6.04 -16.37
C THR A 304 -2.40 7.11 -15.29
N ARG A 305 -3.48 7.70 -14.77
CA ARG A 305 -3.47 8.79 -13.79
C ARG A 305 -3.70 8.25 -12.39
N PRO A 306 -2.75 8.40 -11.46
CA PRO A 306 -2.95 7.98 -10.08
C PRO A 306 -4.11 8.75 -9.44
N VAL A 307 -4.90 8.09 -8.60
CA VAL A 307 -5.92 8.70 -7.72
C VAL A 307 -5.41 8.90 -6.29
N GLY A 308 -4.25 8.34 -5.97
CA GLY A 308 -3.58 8.53 -4.70
C GLY A 308 -2.38 7.61 -4.51
N PHE A 309 -1.78 7.69 -3.34
CA PHE A 309 -0.53 7.03 -3.03
C PHE A 309 -0.55 6.53 -1.58
N THR A 310 -0.24 5.25 -1.40
CA THR A 310 0.09 4.71 -0.07
C THR A 310 1.60 4.74 0.09
N VAL A 311 2.07 5.48 1.08
CA VAL A 311 3.50 5.58 1.38
C VAL A 311 3.76 4.85 2.70
N LEU A 312 4.68 3.90 2.69
CA LEU A 312 5.15 3.16 3.87
C LEU A 312 6.62 3.49 4.10
N ASN A 313 6.95 3.94 5.31
CA ASN A 313 8.32 4.21 5.73
C ASN A 313 8.38 4.34 7.26
N ASP A 314 9.42 3.81 7.87
CA ASP A 314 9.59 3.76 9.33
C ASP A 314 9.85 5.11 10.01
N GLN A 315 10.24 6.12 9.24
CA GLN A 315 10.43 7.50 9.71
C GLN A 315 9.15 8.34 9.59
N LEU A 316 8.11 7.84 8.91
CA LEU A 316 6.84 8.53 8.84
C LEU A 316 6.07 8.41 10.15
N PRO A 317 5.29 9.44 10.51
CA PRO A 317 4.30 9.31 11.58
C PRO A 317 3.43 8.08 11.31
N TYR A 318 3.43 7.13 12.26
CA TYR A 318 2.62 5.91 12.19
C TYR A 318 2.99 4.94 11.07
N TYR A 319 4.22 4.96 10.57
CA TYR A 319 4.76 4.05 9.54
C TYR A 319 4.14 4.18 8.14
N SER A 320 2.95 4.75 8.02
CA SER A 320 2.20 4.80 6.76
C SER A 320 1.37 6.06 6.64
N MET A 321 1.14 6.48 5.40
CA MET A 321 0.16 7.52 5.08
C MET A 321 -0.46 7.30 3.71
N TYR A 322 -1.66 7.84 3.55
CA TYR A 322 -2.30 8.01 2.26
C TYR A 322 -2.21 9.47 1.83
N ILE A 323 -1.80 9.69 0.58
CA ILE A 323 -1.78 11.00 -0.08
C ILE A 323 -2.75 10.92 -1.26
N PRO A 324 -3.93 11.57 -1.20
CA PRO A 324 -4.86 11.61 -2.33
C PRO A 324 -4.27 12.38 -3.50
N ASN A 325 -4.67 12.05 -4.73
CA ASN A 325 -4.30 12.79 -5.93
C ASN A 325 -5.54 13.41 -6.59
N LEU A 326 -6.17 14.33 -5.85
CA LEU A 326 -7.44 14.96 -6.17
C LEU A 326 -7.36 16.47 -5.90
#